data_AF-A0A937Z4J0-F1
#
_entry.id   AF-A0A937Z4J0-F1
#
_cell.length_a   1.000
_cell.length_b   1.000
_cell.length_c   1.000
_cell.angle_alpha   90.00
_cell.angle_beta   90.00
_cell.angle_gamma   90.00
#
_symmetry.space_group_name_H-M   'P 1'
#
loop_
_entity.id
_entity.type
_entity.pdbx_description
1 polymer ?
#
loop_
_entity_poly.entity_id
_entity_poly.type
_entity_poly.pdbx_seq_one_letter_code
_entity_poly.pdbx_strand_id
1 'polypeptide(L)'
;MTPPFTPLVDSLPSTVPFIGPEALERRSGRTIRARIGANESVFGPAPAALAAMREAAAYVWKYCDPENHELKAAIAAHYGIAPENVVVGEGIDGLFGLTVRL
;
A
#
# COMPACT_ATOMS: atom_id res chain seq x y z
N MET A 1 -33.70 -1.18 7.82
CA MET A 1 -33.39 0.22 7.47
C MET A 1 -31.91 0.41 7.73
N THR A 2 -31.13 0.81 6.74
CA THR A 2 -29.69 1.06 6.92
C THR A 2 -29.52 2.35 7.75
N PRO A 3 -28.68 2.38 8.79
CA PRO A 3 -28.43 3.61 9.53
C PRO A 3 -27.83 4.68 8.59
N PRO A 4 -28.20 5.96 8.74
CA PRO A 4 -27.67 7.03 7.90
C PRO A 4 -26.18 7.27 8.19
N PHE A 5 -25.44 7.75 7.19
CA PHE A 5 -24.08 8.23 7.37
C PHE A 5 -24.03 9.52 8.20
N THR A 6 -22.85 9.88 8.69
CA THR A 6 -22.63 11.21 9.28
C THR A 6 -22.76 12.29 8.21
N PRO A 7 -23.18 13.53 8.56
CA PRO A 7 -23.32 14.60 7.57
C PRO A 7 -22.03 14.91 6.79
N LEU A 8 -20.86 14.76 7.44
CA LEU A 8 -19.57 14.93 6.77
C LEU A 8 -19.39 13.88 5.67
N VAL A 9 -19.59 12.59 5.97
CA VAL A 9 -19.46 11.51 4.99
C VAL A 9 -20.44 11.68 3.84
N ASP A 10 -21.68 12.09 4.13
CA ASP A 10 -22.72 12.30 3.12
C ASP A 10 -22.41 13.48 2.18
N SER A 11 -21.61 14.45 2.64
CA SER A 11 -21.21 15.61 1.83
C SER A 11 -20.02 15.37 0.90
N LEU A 12 -19.27 14.27 1.10
CA LEU A 12 -18.05 14.01 0.35
C LEU A 12 -18.37 13.34 -1.00
N PRO A 13 -17.69 13.73 -2.09
CA PRO A 13 -17.84 13.02 -3.36
C PRO A 13 -17.25 11.62 -3.26
N SER A 14 -17.76 10.70 -4.08
CA SER A 14 -17.09 9.42 -4.29
C SER A 14 -15.68 9.66 -4.85
N THR A 15 -14.66 9.15 -4.17
CA THR A 15 -13.27 9.32 -4.55
C THR A 15 -12.82 8.15 -5.43
N VAL A 16 -12.54 8.44 -6.70
CA VAL A 16 -11.78 7.54 -7.59
C VAL A 16 -10.44 8.23 -7.83
N PRO A 17 -9.35 7.82 -7.15
CA PRO A 17 -8.07 8.53 -7.25
C PRO A 17 -7.53 8.56 -8.69
N PHE A 18 -7.78 7.49 -9.45
CA PHE A 18 -7.61 7.44 -10.91
C PHE A 18 -8.31 6.20 -11.48
N ILE A 19 -8.45 6.15 -12.81
CA ILE A 19 -8.98 4.97 -13.51
C ILE A 19 -7.84 3.97 -13.72
N GLY A 20 -7.91 2.83 -13.05
CA GLY A 20 -6.88 1.79 -13.14
C GLY A 20 -6.66 1.26 -14.57
N PRO A 21 -5.43 0.82 -14.90
CA PRO A 21 -5.09 0.34 -16.25
C PRO A 21 -5.99 -0.82 -16.70
N GLU A 22 -6.36 -1.74 -15.81
CA GLU A 22 -7.25 -2.86 -16.11
C GLU A 22 -8.67 -2.38 -16.48
N ALA A 23 -9.14 -1.29 -15.88
CA ALA A 23 -10.42 -0.69 -16.23
C ALA A 23 -10.36 -0.02 -17.62
N LEU A 24 -9.21 0.59 -17.96
CA LEU A 24 -8.97 1.14 -19.30
C LEU A 24 -8.93 0.05 -20.37
N GLU A 25 -8.30 -1.10 -20.08
CA GLU A 25 -8.30 -2.27 -20.97
C GLU A 25 -9.72 -2.78 -21.23
N ARG A 26 -10.51 -2.98 -20.17
CA ARG A 26 -11.92 -3.42 -20.29
C ARG A 26 -12.76 -2.44 -21.12
N ARG A 27 -12.57 -1.13 -20.92
CA ARG A 27 -13.33 -0.08 -21.65
C ARG A 27 -12.92 0.05 -23.11
N SER A 28 -11.63 -0.13 -23.41
CA SER A 28 -11.09 0.04 -24.77
C SER A 28 -11.14 -1.24 -25.61
N GLY A 29 -11.34 -2.40 -24.98
CA GLY A 29 -11.24 -3.71 -25.63
C GLY A 29 -9.82 -4.04 -26.09
N ARG A 30 -8.80 -3.33 -25.57
CA ARG A 30 -7.40 -3.44 -25.98
C ARG A 30 -6.53 -3.67 -24.76
N THR A 31 -5.52 -4.52 -24.90
CA THR A 31 -4.50 -4.72 -23.86
C THR A 31 -3.50 -3.57 -23.86
N ILE A 32 -3.07 -3.15 -22.68
CA ILE A 32 -2.00 -2.17 -22.47
C ILE A 32 -0.68 -2.89 -22.72
N ARG A 33 -0.04 -2.58 -23.84
CA ARG A 33 1.28 -3.13 -24.19
C ARG A 33 2.44 -2.46 -23.45
N ALA A 34 2.25 -1.22 -22.99
CA ALA A 34 3.22 -0.45 -22.25
C ALA A 34 2.54 0.18 -21.03
N ARG A 35 2.76 -0.41 -19.86
CA ARG A 35 2.16 0.02 -18.59
C ARG A 35 3.09 1.00 -17.89
N ILE A 36 2.94 2.29 -18.21
CA ILE A 36 3.81 3.39 -17.76
C ILE A 36 3.01 4.57 -17.16
N GLY A 37 1.77 4.33 -16.73
CA GLY A 37 0.84 5.38 -16.28
C GLY A 37 0.68 5.53 -14.77
N ALA A 38 1.15 4.57 -13.98
CA ALA A 38 0.92 4.51 -12.52
C ALA A 38 2.22 4.56 -11.69
N ASN A 39 3.35 4.94 -12.29
CA ASN A 39 4.67 4.98 -11.66
C ASN A 39 5.14 3.64 -11.05
N GLU A 40 4.57 2.51 -11.49
CA GLU A 40 5.02 1.19 -11.10
C GLU A 40 6.43 0.89 -11.67
N SER A 41 7.27 0.22 -10.88
CA SER A 41 8.58 -0.21 -11.35
C SER A 41 8.45 -1.35 -12.36
N VAL A 42 8.75 -1.06 -13.63
CA VAL A 42 8.71 -2.05 -14.73
C VAL A 42 9.76 -3.15 -14.61
N PHE A 43 10.75 -2.99 -13.72
CA PHE A 43 11.79 -4.00 -13.46
C PHE A 43 11.32 -5.12 -12.53
N GLY A 44 10.21 -4.92 -11.82
CA GLY A 44 9.79 -5.80 -10.73
C GLY A 44 10.69 -5.68 -9.48
N PRO A 45 10.40 -6.47 -8.44
CA PRO A 45 11.19 -6.49 -7.21
C PRO A 45 12.52 -7.24 -7.37
N ALA A 46 13.45 -7.02 -6.43
CA ALA A 46 14.71 -7.75 -6.39
C ALA A 46 14.49 -9.29 -6.26
N PRO A 47 15.32 -10.13 -6.89
CA PRO A 47 15.21 -11.59 -6.78
C PRO A 47 15.20 -12.11 -5.34
N ALA A 48 15.99 -11.49 -4.44
CA ALA A 48 16.02 -11.83 -3.03
C ALA A 48 14.68 -11.54 -2.31
N ALA A 49 13.99 -10.44 -2.67
CA ALA A 49 12.68 -10.13 -2.14
C ALA A 49 11.62 -11.16 -2.62
N LEU A 50 11.70 -11.61 -3.88
CA LEU A 50 10.86 -12.70 -4.38
C LEU A 50 11.10 -14.01 -3.65
N ALA A 51 12.35 -14.35 -3.33
CA ALA A 51 12.67 -15.54 -2.55
C ALA A 51 12.09 -15.45 -1.13
N ALA A 52 12.30 -14.32 -0.44
CA ALA A 52 11.77 -14.08 0.91
C ALA A 52 10.23 -14.14 0.94
N MET A 53 9.54 -13.55 -0.05
CA MET A 53 8.08 -13.64 -0.15
C MET A 53 7.57 -15.08 -0.33
N ARG A 54 8.26 -15.90 -1.13
CA ARG A 54 7.89 -17.31 -1.32
C ARG A 54 8.06 -18.14 -0.06
N GLU A 55 9.13 -17.89 0.69
CA GLU A 55 9.37 -18.56 1.98
C GLU A 55 8.34 -18.14 3.02
N ALA A 56 8.06 -16.83 3.13
CA ALA A 56 7.10 -16.27 4.06
C ALA A 56 5.66 -16.76 3.83
N ALA A 57 5.32 -17.19 2.61
CA ALA A 57 3.98 -17.66 2.24
C ALA A 57 3.48 -18.82 3.13
N ALA A 58 4.37 -19.67 3.67
CA ALA A 58 3.99 -20.75 4.57
C ALA A 58 3.50 -20.27 5.96
N TYR A 59 3.77 -19.01 6.31
CA TYR A 59 3.51 -18.45 7.64
C TYR A 59 2.38 -17.42 7.67
N VAL A 60 1.68 -17.19 6.56
CA VAL A 60 0.62 -16.17 6.42
C VAL A 60 -0.62 -16.40 7.31
N TRP A 61 -0.72 -17.56 7.97
CA TRP A 61 -1.75 -17.84 8.97
C TRP A 61 -1.51 -17.08 10.29
N LYS A 62 -0.30 -16.56 10.50
CA LYS A 62 0.06 -15.74 11.65
C LYS A 62 -0.30 -14.29 11.37
N TYR A 63 -0.83 -13.60 12.38
CA TYR A 63 -0.77 -12.15 12.38
C TYR A 63 0.69 -11.69 12.36
N CYS A 64 0.95 -10.56 11.68
CA CYS A 64 2.22 -9.88 11.77
C CYS A 64 2.49 -9.43 13.22
N ASP A 65 3.75 -9.25 13.56
CA ASP A 65 4.14 -8.56 14.79
C ASP A 65 3.57 -7.13 14.78
N PRO A 66 2.67 -6.76 15.71
CA PRO A 66 2.08 -5.43 15.74
C PRO A 66 3.11 -4.32 16.00
N GLU A 67 4.25 -4.63 16.59
CA GLU A 67 5.32 -3.65 16.82
C GLU A 67 6.17 -3.39 15.57
N ASN A 68 6.05 -4.24 14.55
CA ASN A 68 6.88 -4.22 13.34
C ASN A 68 8.39 -4.19 13.67
N HIS A 69 8.79 -4.91 14.73
CA HIS A 69 10.08 -4.73 15.40
C HIS A 69 11.26 -4.86 14.42
N GLU A 70 11.33 -5.97 13.70
CA GLU A 70 12.44 -6.25 12.76
C GLU A 70 12.48 -5.26 11.60
N LEU A 71 11.33 -4.88 11.05
CA LEU A 71 11.25 -3.93 9.94
C LEU A 71 11.71 -2.53 10.37
N LYS A 72 11.26 -2.06 11.53
CA LYS A 72 11.69 -0.77 12.10
C LYS A 72 13.20 -0.77 12.35
N ALA A 73 13.74 -1.82 12.95
CA ALA A 73 15.17 -1.95 13.22
C ALA A 73 15.99 -1.94 11.92
N ALA A 74 15.56 -2.68 10.89
CA ALA A 74 16.25 -2.72 9.60
C ALA A 74 16.26 -1.36 8.89
N ILE A 75 15.13 -0.65 8.87
CA ILE A 75 15.02 0.70 8.30
C ILE A 75 15.90 1.69 9.07
N ALA A 76 15.82 1.68 10.40
CA ALA A 76 16.59 2.55 11.27
C ALA A 76 18.10 2.38 11.05
N ALA A 77 18.57 1.12 10.98
CA ALA A 77 19.96 0.80 10.68
C ALA A 77 20.37 1.26 9.28
N HIS A 78 19.50 1.09 8.27
CA HIS A 78 19.78 1.51 6.89
C HIS A 78 19.99 3.03 6.77
N TYR A 79 19.19 3.82 7.48
CA TYR A 79 19.26 5.29 7.44
C TYR A 79 20.12 5.92 8.54
N GLY A 80 20.66 5.14 9.48
CA GLY A 80 21.48 5.65 10.59
C GLY A 80 20.69 6.50 11.59
N ILE A 81 19.43 6.15 11.84
CA ILE A 81 18.53 6.85 12.76
C ILE A 81 18.07 5.94 13.89
N ALA A 82 17.49 6.53 14.95
CA ALA A 82 16.88 5.76 16.04
C ALA A 82 15.55 5.09 15.59
N PRO A 83 15.22 3.86 16.02
CA PRO A 83 13.99 3.16 15.65
C PRO A 83 12.69 3.90 16.00
N GLU A 84 12.73 4.80 17.00
CA GLU A 84 11.62 5.63 17.43
C GLU A 84 11.22 6.66 16.35
N ASN A 85 12.15 6.98 15.44
CA ASN A 85 11.89 7.86 14.30
C ASN A 85 11.29 7.12 13.09
N VAL A 86 10.98 5.82 13.22
CA VAL A 86 10.37 5.00 12.16
C VAL A 86 8.93 4.67 12.52
N VAL A 87 8.02 4.90 11.57
CA VAL A 87 6.62 4.45 11.62
C VAL A 87 6.35 3.60 10.39
N VAL A 88 5.65 2.48 10.59
CA VAL A 88 5.23 1.58 9.52
C VAL A 88 3.71 1.76 9.32
N GLY A 89 3.28 1.81 8.07
CA GLY A 89 1.86 1.86 7.68
C GLY A 89 1.65 1.26 6.30
N GLU A 90 0.40 1.24 5.84
CA GLU A 90 -0.04 0.58 4.60
C GLU A 90 0.26 1.43 3.34
N GLY A 91 1.52 1.86 3.21
CA GLY A 91 1.96 2.80 2.18
C GLY A 91 1.80 4.27 2.59
N ILE A 92 2.37 5.15 1.78
CA ILE A 92 2.40 6.60 2.06
C ILE A 92 0.98 7.18 2.14
N ASP A 93 0.07 6.76 1.25
CA ASP A 93 -1.32 7.21 1.27
C ASP A 93 -2.05 6.81 2.57
N GLY A 94 -1.79 5.60 3.09
CA GLY A 94 -2.32 5.15 4.38
C GLY A 94 -1.83 6.03 5.54
N LEU A 95 -0.52 6.34 5.55
CA LEU A 95 0.08 7.24 6.54
C LEU A 95 -0.46 8.66 6.44
N PHE A 96 -0.71 9.19 5.24
CA PHE A 96 -1.37 10.49 5.07
C PHE A 96 -2.80 10.47 5.60
N GLY A 97 -3.55 9.39 5.38
CA GLY A 97 -4.85 9.17 5.99
C GLY A 97 -4.79 9.25 7.52
N LEU A 98 -3.83 8.58 8.15
CA LEU A 98 -3.61 8.62 9.60
C LEU A 98 -3.15 9.99 10.11
N THR A 99 -2.35 10.71 9.32
CA THR A 99 -1.84 12.04 9.69
C THR A 99 -2.94 13.11 9.67
N VAL A 100 -3.88 13.01 8.73
CA VAL A 100 -5.03 13.93 8.61
C VAL A 100 -6.16 13.56 9.57
N ARG A 101 -6.19 12.30 10.04
CA ARG A 101 -7.19 11.82 11.00
C ARG A 101 -7.03 12.52 12.35
N LEU A 102 -7.89 13.49 12.61
CA LEU A 102 -8.15 14.08 13.93
C LEU A 102 -9.13 13.20 14.73
#